data_AF-A0A0F9PGF1-F1
#
_entry.id   AF-A0A0F9PGF1-F1
#
_cell.length_a   1.000
_cell.length_b   1.000
_cell.length_c   1.000
_cell.angle_alpha   90.00
_cell.angle_beta   90.00
_cell.angle_gamma   90.00
#
_symmetry.space_group_name_H-M   'P 1'
#
loop_
_entity.id
_entity.type
_entity.pdbx_description
1 polymer ?
#
loop_
_entity_poly.entity_id
_entity_poly.type
_entity_poly.pdbx_seq_one_letter_code
_entity_poly.pdbx_strand_id
1 'polypeptide(L)'
;MAIFKPNATNIQNQMFQDELQLNRDQQTLSMEDPKDEMIAVERAERNEDLTRWQQDLETEARNVAYRLRRWDFDDEAKEWKPMLIPTGKFRDVKTGKTDTEGKQIIVTKEIHIRERPMMNELGINYFLSSIMPSLSRNLMMSNYDEDRIFTRLRGIVRIFIHHLAYHYRDYEIEPGDLSAIVRIFKDTIEPAHWRALNNGERSYLNTIAKRVEAHTFGPQIQKPKSFLQGLIQG
;
A
#
# COMPACT_ATOMS: atom_id res chain seq x y z
N MET A 1 -39.78 43.17 -34.62
CA MET A 1 -39.09 41.89 -34.85
C MET A 1 -37.80 41.89 -34.05
N ALA A 2 -37.76 41.17 -32.92
CA ALA A 2 -36.57 41.04 -32.10
C ALA A 2 -35.76 39.84 -32.59
N ILE A 3 -34.52 40.08 -33.04
CA ILE A 3 -33.61 39.04 -33.51
C ILE A 3 -32.88 38.50 -32.28
N PHE A 4 -33.29 37.31 -31.83
CA PHE A 4 -32.66 36.60 -30.72
C PHE A 4 -31.31 36.05 -31.21
N LYS A 5 -30.20 36.62 -30.74
CA LYS A 5 -28.86 36.07 -31.02
C LYS A 5 -28.55 35.02 -29.94
N PRO A 6 -28.36 33.74 -30.30
CA PRO A 6 -28.05 32.71 -29.33
C PRO A 6 -26.71 32.99 -28.65
N ASN A 7 -26.67 32.75 -27.34
CA ASN A 7 -25.53 33.00 -26.47
C ASN A 7 -24.42 31.98 -26.78
N ALA A 8 -23.27 32.44 -27.28
CA ALA A 8 -22.19 31.60 -27.81
C ALA A 8 -21.67 30.55 -26.81
N THR A 9 -21.78 30.83 -25.51
CA THR A 9 -21.39 29.95 -24.42
C THR A 9 -22.25 28.68 -24.34
N ASN A 10 -23.50 28.73 -24.78
CA ASN A 10 -24.40 27.58 -24.74
C ASN A 10 -24.06 26.55 -25.85
N ILE A 11 -23.55 27.04 -26.98
CA ILE A 11 -23.16 26.20 -28.12
C ILE A 11 -21.89 25.39 -27.81
N GLN A 12 -20.90 25.99 -27.13
CA GLN A 12 -19.67 25.29 -26.74
C GLN A 12 -19.92 24.18 -25.71
N ASN A 13 -20.79 24.43 -24.72
CA ASN A 13 -21.15 23.39 -23.75
C ASN A 13 -21.90 22.23 -24.41
N GLN A 14 -22.76 22.52 -25.39
CA GLN A 14 -23.51 21.49 -26.08
C GLN A 14 -22.61 20.63 -26.98
N MET A 15 -21.67 21.25 -27.71
CA MET A 15 -20.67 20.50 -28.49
C MET A 15 -19.78 19.60 -27.62
N PHE A 16 -19.38 20.06 -26.43
CA PHE A 16 -18.58 19.24 -25.52
C PHE A 16 -19.37 18.06 -24.95
N GLN A 17 -20.66 18.25 -24.65
CA GLN A 17 -21.53 17.15 -24.21
C GLN A 17 -21.77 16.14 -25.33
N ASP A 18 -21.99 16.61 -26.57
CA ASP A 18 -22.18 15.74 -27.74
C ASP A 18 -20.90 14.93 -28.04
N GLU A 19 -19.71 15.51 -27.86
CA GLU A 19 -18.42 14.81 -28.04
C GLU A 19 -18.15 13.77 -26.94
N LEU A 20 -18.56 14.06 -25.69
CA LEU A 20 -18.53 13.09 -24.59
C LEU A 20 -19.49 11.93 -24.82
N GLN A 21 -20.70 12.23 -25.33
CA GLN A 21 -21.71 11.24 -25.66
C GLN A 21 -21.23 10.34 -26.81
N LEU A 22 -20.67 10.93 -27.88
CA LEU A 22 -20.12 10.19 -29.02
C LEU A 22 -18.97 9.26 -28.61
N ASN A 23 -18.08 9.70 -27.71
CA ASN A 23 -17.01 8.85 -27.19
C ASN A 23 -17.54 7.69 -26.35
N ARG A 24 -18.60 7.90 -25.56
CA ARG A 24 -19.28 6.83 -24.83
C ARG A 24 -19.94 5.83 -25.78
N ASP A 25 -20.62 6.32 -26.81
CA ASP A 25 -21.32 5.48 -27.77
C ASP A 25 -20.33 4.69 -28.65
N GLN A 26 -19.17 5.25 -28.99
CA GLN A 26 -18.11 4.52 -29.67
C GLN A 26 -17.44 3.46 -28.77
N GLN A 27 -17.37 3.68 -27.46
CA GLN A 27 -16.88 2.67 -26.51
C GLN A 27 -17.88 1.51 -26.36
N THR A 28 -19.18 1.78 -26.30
CA THR A 28 -20.22 0.74 -26.17
C THR A 28 -20.46 -0.05 -27.44
N LEU A 29 -20.26 0.54 -28.63
CA LEU A 29 -20.39 -0.16 -29.92
C LEU A 29 -19.21 -1.09 -30.27
N SER A 30 -18.12 -1.12 -29.49
CA SER A 30 -16.98 -2.02 -29.72
C SER A 30 -16.96 -3.27 -28.83
N MET A 31 -17.96 -3.45 -27.97
CA MET A 31 -18.04 -4.57 -27.02
C MET A 31 -19.15 -5.56 -27.42
N GLU A 32 -18.92 -6.34 -28.49
CA GLU A 32 -19.88 -7.38 -28.92
C GLU A 32 -19.49 -8.80 -28.49
N ASP A 33 -18.32 -9.02 -27.88
CA ASP A 33 -17.92 -10.35 -27.40
C ASP A 33 -17.68 -10.33 -25.86
N PRO A 34 -18.45 -11.10 -25.06
CA PRO A 34 -18.28 -11.20 -23.60
C PRO A 34 -16.86 -11.57 -23.15
N LYS A 35 -16.07 -12.17 -24.06
CA LYS A 35 -14.65 -12.45 -23.84
C LYS A 35 -13.78 -11.19 -23.82
N ASP A 36 -14.09 -10.21 -24.66
CA ASP A 36 -13.34 -8.95 -24.73
C ASP A 36 -13.62 -8.07 -23.51
N GLU A 37 -14.83 -8.14 -22.96
CA GLU A 37 -15.19 -7.45 -21.71
C GLU A 37 -14.44 -8.02 -20.51
N MET A 38 -14.34 -9.36 -20.41
CA MET A 38 -13.55 -10.02 -19.35
C MET A 38 -12.06 -9.68 -19.45
N ILE A 39 -11.50 -9.60 -20.67
CA ILE A 39 -10.10 -9.20 -20.90
C ILE A 39 -9.90 -7.72 -20.55
N ALA A 40 -10.87 -6.85 -20.84
CA ALA A 40 -10.81 -5.43 -20.52
C ALA A 40 -10.82 -5.19 -19.00
N VAL A 41 -11.67 -5.91 -18.26
CA VAL A 41 -11.73 -5.87 -16.79
C VAL A 41 -10.39 -6.33 -16.19
N GLU A 42 -9.85 -7.45 -16.67
CA GLU A 42 -8.57 -7.97 -16.17
C GLU A 42 -7.39 -7.01 -16.48
N ARG A 43 -7.45 -6.28 -17.60
CA ARG A 43 -6.47 -5.21 -17.91
C ARG A 43 -6.63 -4.00 -16.99
N ALA A 44 -7.87 -3.60 -16.70
CA ALA A 44 -8.16 -2.48 -15.81
C ALA A 44 -7.67 -2.77 -14.39
N GLU A 45 -7.99 -3.95 -13.84
CA GLU A 45 -7.53 -4.39 -12.51
C GLU A 45 -6.01 -4.44 -12.41
N ARG A 46 -5.30 -4.94 -13.43
CA ARG A 46 -3.83 -4.98 -13.44
C ARG A 46 -3.18 -3.61 -13.55
N ASN A 47 -3.77 -2.71 -14.36
CA ASN A 47 -3.29 -1.34 -14.46
C ASN A 47 -3.56 -0.57 -13.16
N GLU A 48 -4.69 -0.84 -12.51
CA GLU A 48 -5.00 -0.32 -11.18
C GLU A 48 -4.00 -0.83 -10.15
N ASP A 49 -3.65 -2.13 -10.15
CA ASP A 49 -2.61 -2.71 -9.28
C ASP A 49 -1.24 -2.06 -9.50
N LEU A 50 -0.83 -1.85 -10.76
CA LEU A 50 0.41 -1.13 -11.10
C LEU A 50 0.37 0.32 -10.63
N THR A 51 -0.77 0.99 -10.73
CA THR A 51 -0.94 2.40 -10.32
C THR A 51 -0.98 2.52 -8.79
N ARG A 52 -1.66 1.58 -8.13
CA ARG A 52 -1.73 1.44 -6.67
C ARG A 52 -0.34 1.19 -6.07
N TRP A 53 0.42 0.28 -6.67
CA TRP A 53 1.83 0.08 -6.33
C TRP A 53 2.69 1.33 -6.52
N GLN A 54 2.38 2.18 -7.50
CA GLN A 54 3.09 3.45 -7.72
C GLN A 54 2.71 4.54 -6.71
N GLN A 55 1.56 4.43 -6.05
CA GLN A 55 1.05 5.39 -5.06
C GLN A 55 1.24 4.92 -3.60
N ASP A 56 1.56 3.65 -3.36
CA ASP A 56 1.53 3.02 -2.03
C ASP A 56 2.66 3.40 -1.06
N LEU A 57 3.62 4.25 -1.46
CA LEU A 57 4.63 4.76 -0.51
C LEU A 57 4.01 5.63 0.58
N GLU A 58 2.95 6.38 0.25
CA GLU A 58 2.17 7.11 1.23
C GLU A 58 1.41 6.16 2.17
N THR A 59 0.94 5.02 1.63
CA THR A 59 0.29 3.97 2.41
C THR A 59 1.24 3.36 3.43
N GLU A 60 2.47 3.02 3.04
CA GLU A 60 3.46 2.42 3.94
C GLU A 60 3.87 3.40 5.06
N ALA A 61 4.18 4.66 4.71
CA ALA A 61 4.52 5.69 5.69
C ALA A 61 3.36 5.95 6.68
N ARG A 62 2.12 5.98 6.18
CA ARG A 62 0.92 6.10 6.99
C ARG A 62 0.71 4.89 7.90
N ASN A 63 0.93 3.67 7.41
CA ASN A 63 0.85 2.44 8.21
C ASN A 63 1.88 2.44 9.34
N VAL A 64 3.11 2.91 9.07
CA VAL A 64 4.13 3.11 10.11
C VAL A 64 3.64 4.11 11.16
N ALA A 65 3.07 5.24 10.74
CA ALA A 65 2.53 6.22 11.67
C ALA A 65 1.43 5.62 12.56
N TYR A 66 0.51 4.84 11.98
CA TYR A 66 -0.51 4.12 12.74
C TYR A 66 0.09 3.12 13.74
N ARG A 67 1.08 2.32 13.32
CA ARG A 67 1.77 1.39 14.23
C ARG A 67 2.45 2.11 15.39
N LEU A 68 3.09 3.25 15.15
CA LEU A 68 3.72 4.08 16.19
C LEU A 68 2.69 4.72 17.13
N ARG A 69 1.49 5.03 16.63
CA ARG A 69 0.34 5.45 17.45
C ARG A 69 -0.33 4.29 18.20
N ARG A 70 0.12 3.04 17.96
CA ARG A 70 -0.54 1.80 18.40
C ARG A 70 -1.96 1.68 17.87
N TRP A 71 -2.15 1.95 16.58
CA TRP A 71 -3.41 1.70 15.91
C TRP A 71 -3.29 0.41 15.10
N ASP A 72 -4.38 -0.34 15.05
CA ASP A 72 -4.51 -1.55 14.25
C ASP A 72 -5.66 -1.39 13.26
N PHE A 73 -5.56 -2.05 12.11
CA PHE A 73 -6.60 -1.98 11.09
C PHE A 73 -7.65 -3.05 11.35
N ASP A 74 -8.89 -2.64 11.57
CA ASP A 74 -10.02 -3.54 11.73
C ASP A 74 -10.53 -3.93 10.33
N ASP A 75 -10.27 -5.20 9.94
CA ASP A 75 -10.66 -5.71 8.63
C ASP A 75 -12.17 -5.80 8.41
N GLU A 76 -12.97 -5.94 9.47
CA GLU A 76 -14.42 -6.02 9.38
C GLU A 76 -15.03 -4.63 9.22
N ALA A 77 -14.58 -3.68 10.04
CA ALA A 77 -15.06 -2.30 10.00
C ALA A 77 -14.36 -1.42 8.94
N LYS A 78 -13.28 -1.92 8.32
CA LYS A 78 -12.42 -1.20 7.37
C LYS A 78 -11.92 0.15 7.91
N GLU A 79 -11.65 0.21 9.21
CA GLU A 79 -11.22 1.43 9.91
C GLU A 79 -10.03 1.16 10.83
N TRP A 80 -9.22 2.19 11.09
CA TRP A 80 -8.14 2.07 12.05
C TRP A 80 -8.64 2.34 13.46
N LYS A 81 -8.33 1.45 14.40
CA LYS A 81 -8.73 1.54 15.81
C LYS A 81 -7.52 1.58 16.73
N PRO A 82 -7.57 2.33 17.84
CA PRO A 82 -6.56 2.24 18.88
C PRO A 82 -6.44 0.80 19.41
N MET A 83 -5.22 0.28 19.46
CA MET A 83 -4.91 -1.04 20.02
C MET A 83 -5.00 -0.96 21.53
N LEU A 84 -5.90 -1.76 22.10
CA LEU A 84 -6.07 -1.86 23.55
C LEU A 84 -4.98 -2.77 24.10
N ILE A 85 -3.96 -2.18 24.74
CA ILE A 85 -2.89 -2.97 25.35
C ILE A 85 -3.24 -3.21 26.81
N PRO A 86 -3.46 -4.48 27.22
CA PRO A 86 -3.68 -4.80 28.61
C PRO A 86 -2.40 -4.52 29.38
N THR A 87 -2.40 -3.45 30.17
CA THR A 87 -1.32 -3.15 31.09
C THR A 87 -1.69 -3.64 32.47
N GLY A 88 -1.03 -4.72 32.87
CA GLY A 88 -1.29 -5.38 34.14
C GLY A 88 -0.58 -6.72 34.17
N LYS A 89 -0.14 -7.14 35.37
CA LYS A 89 0.26 -8.52 35.54
C LYS A 89 -1.01 -9.37 35.42
N PHE A 90 -1.13 -10.14 34.33
CA PHE A 90 -1.99 -11.32 34.29
C PHE A 90 -1.49 -12.24 35.40
N ARG A 91 -2.16 -12.15 36.55
CA ARG A 91 -2.02 -13.15 37.58
C ARG A 91 -3.43 -13.66 37.74
N ASP A 92 -3.68 -14.84 37.19
CA ASP A 92 -4.75 -15.69 37.68
C ASP A 92 -4.43 -15.96 39.14
N VAL A 93 -4.86 -15.06 40.02
CA VAL A 93 -4.83 -15.34 41.44
C VAL A 93 -6.06 -16.20 41.66
N LYS A 94 -5.91 -17.51 41.46
CA LYS A 94 -6.72 -18.47 42.20
C LYS A 94 -6.37 -18.26 43.67
N THR A 95 -7.02 -17.30 44.30
CA THR A 95 -7.03 -17.26 45.75
C THR A 95 -7.69 -18.58 46.14
N GLY A 96 -6.97 -19.51 46.77
CA GLY A 96 -7.54 -20.73 47.35
C GLY A 96 -8.55 -20.47 48.48
N LYS A 97 -9.15 -19.28 48.50
CA LYS A 97 -10.21 -18.84 49.38
C LYS A 97 -11.53 -19.26 48.74
N THR A 98 -12.13 -20.26 49.36
CA THR A 98 -13.54 -20.58 49.19
C THR A 98 -14.39 -19.58 49.97
N ASP A 99 -15.48 -19.13 49.37
CA ASP A 99 -16.57 -18.43 50.06
C ASP A 99 -17.10 -19.30 51.21
N THR A 100 -17.84 -18.72 52.15
CA THR A 100 -18.62 -19.40 53.20
C THR A 100 -19.49 -20.55 52.68
N GLU A 101 -19.83 -20.56 51.39
CA GLU A 101 -20.57 -21.64 50.71
C GLU A 101 -19.68 -22.65 49.95
N GLY A 102 -18.34 -22.56 50.04
CA GLY A 102 -17.43 -23.48 49.36
C GLY A 102 -17.13 -23.16 47.88
N LYS A 103 -17.67 -22.07 47.33
CA LYS A 103 -17.37 -21.64 45.94
C LYS A 103 -16.01 -20.93 45.85
N GLN A 104 -15.23 -21.24 44.81
CA GLN A 104 -13.98 -20.54 44.54
C GLN A 104 -14.25 -19.08 44.16
N ILE A 105 -13.64 -18.15 44.89
CA ILE A 105 -13.70 -16.72 44.56
C ILE A 105 -12.71 -16.45 43.42
N ILE A 106 -13.24 -16.11 42.24
CA ILE A 106 -12.43 -15.60 41.13
C ILE A 106 -12.26 -14.10 41.35
N VAL A 107 -11.06 -13.67 41.76
CA VAL A 107 -10.75 -12.25 41.87
C VAL A 107 -10.42 -11.71 40.48
N THR A 108 -11.39 -11.07 39.85
CA THR A 108 -11.19 -10.35 38.59
C THR A 108 -10.35 -9.10 38.87
N LYS A 109 -9.10 -9.08 38.42
CA LYS A 109 -8.24 -7.91 38.55
C LYS A 109 -8.54 -6.92 37.42
N GLU A 110 -8.71 -5.64 37.76
CA GLU A 110 -8.90 -4.58 36.77
C GLU A 110 -7.72 -4.49 35.80
N ILE A 111 -8.00 -4.74 34.52
CA ILE A 111 -7.05 -4.56 33.42
C ILE A 111 -7.07 -3.07 33.08
N HIS A 112 -5.93 -2.40 33.28
CA HIS A 112 -5.79 -1.02 32.82
C HIS A 112 -5.44 -1.06 31.33
N ILE A 113 -6.32 -0.51 30.51
CA ILE A 113 -6.04 -0.31 29.08
C ILE A 113 -5.23 0.96 28.95
N ARG A 114 -4.03 0.87 28.36
CA ARG A 114 -3.28 2.06 27.95
C ARG A 114 -3.56 2.36 26.49
N GLU A 115 -4.09 3.55 26.23
CA GLU A 115 -4.27 4.12 24.88
C GLU A 115 -3.08 5.01 24.45
N ARG A 116 -1.94 4.91 25.15
CA ARG A 116 -0.80 5.80 24.92
C ARG A 116 -0.01 5.36 23.66
N PRO A 117 0.27 6.26 22.70
CA PRO A 117 1.13 5.95 21.56
C PRO A 117 2.57 5.61 22.00
N MET A 118 3.34 4.92 21.15
CA MET A 118 4.74 4.57 21.46
C MET A 118 5.67 5.79 21.51
N MET A 119 5.28 6.85 20.82
CA MET A 119 5.96 8.15 20.76
C MET A 119 4.95 9.25 20.46
N ASN A 120 5.25 10.48 20.85
CA ASN A 120 4.43 11.64 20.49
C ASN A 120 4.56 12.00 18.99
N GLU A 121 3.71 12.92 18.52
CA GLU A 121 3.67 13.34 17.10
C GLU A 121 5.01 13.91 16.61
N LEU A 122 5.79 14.57 17.47
CA LEU A 122 7.13 15.06 17.12
C LEU A 122 8.06 13.89 16.75
N GLY A 123 8.08 12.84 17.60
CA GLY A 123 8.84 11.63 17.35
C GLY A 123 8.38 10.90 16.08
N ILE A 124 7.07 10.80 15.85
CA ILE A 124 6.50 10.17 14.66
C ILE A 124 6.94 10.92 13.39
N ASN A 125 6.78 12.24 13.37
CA ASN A 125 7.15 13.03 12.19
C ASN A 125 8.64 12.92 11.88
N TYR A 126 9.51 12.91 12.90
CA TYR A 126 10.94 12.69 12.71
C TYR A 126 11.24 11.27 12.18
N PHE A 127 10.59 10.26 12.75
CA PHE A 127 10.72 8.87 12.32
C PHE A 127 10.37 8.72 10.85
N LEU A 128 9.20 9.22 10.45
CA LEU A 128 8.74 9.21 9.06
C LEU A 128 9.73 9.93 8.15
N SER A 129 10.15 11.15 8.50
CA SER A 129 11.14 11.92 7.75
C SER A 129 12.45 11.15 7.54
N SER A 130 12.84 10.31 8.50
CA SER A 130 14.07 9.51 8.45
C SER A 130 13.95 8.28 7.54
N ILE A 131 12.77 7.64 7.47
CA ILE A 131 12.55 6.45 6.63
C ILE A 131 12.18 6.79 5.18
N MET A 132 11.54 7.94 4.93
CA MET A 132 11.04 8.31 3.60
C MET A 132 12.09 8.23 2.47
N PRO A 133 13.36 8.65 2.67
CA PRO A 133 14.38 8.47 1.63
C PRO A 133 14.64 6.99 1.29
N SER A 134 14.58 6.11 2.29
CA SER A 134 14.76 4.66 2.12
C SER A 134 13.58 4.01 1.41
N LEU A 135 12.38 4.57 1.58
CA LEU A 135 11.17 4.14 0.89
C LEU A 135 11.05 4.76 -0.51
N SER A 136 11.97 5.63 -0.93
CA SER A 136 11.85 6.29 -2.23
C SER A 136 11.96 5.30 -3.40
N ARG A 137 11.15 5.53 -4.44
CA ARG A 137 11.20 4.76 -5.69
C ARG A 137 12.59 4.77 -6.32
N ASN A 138 13.29 5.89 -6.21
CA ASN A 138 14.65 6.03 -6.74
C ASN A 138 15.61 5.02 -6.10
N LEU A 139 15.48 4.77 -4.79
CA LEU A 139 16.26 3.74 -4.12
C LEU A 139 15.88 2.35 -4.60
N MET A 140 14.60 2.01 -4.63
CA MET A 140 14.14 0.67 -5.08
C MET A 140 14.51 0.36 -6.54
N MET A 141 14.52 1.37 -7.41
CA MET A 141 14.89 1.24 -8.83
C MET A 141 16.41 1.31 -9.07
N SER A 142 17.21 1.44 -8.02
CA SER A 142 18.67 1.41 -8.10
C SER A 142 19.19 -0.01 -8.37
N ASN A 143 20.49 -0.12 -8.59
CA ASN A 143 21.19 -1.39 -8.78
C ASN A 143 22.25 -1.52 -7.68
N TYR A 144 21.84 -1.95 -6.50
CA TYR A 144 22.77 -2.20 -5.40
C TYR A 144 23.25 -3.65 -5.42
N ASP A 145 24.49 -3.84 -4.98
CA ASP A 145 25.00 -5.13 -4.53
C ASP A 145 24.73 -5.31 -3.03
N GLU A 146 24.95 -6.53 -2.53
CA GLU A 146 24.72 -6.86 -1.13
C GLU A 146 25.60 -6.04 -0.17
N ASP A 147 26.89 -5.86 -0.50
CA ASP A 147 27.84 -5.12 0.33
C ASP A 147 27.41 -3.65 0.53
N ARG A 148 26.91 -3.02 -0.53
CA ARG A 148 26.37 -1.67 -0.52
C ARG A 148 25.08 -1.61 0.28
N ILE A 149 24.19 -2.60 0.16
CA ILE A 149 22.99 -2.70 1.00
C ILE A 149 23.37 -2.78 2.47
N PHE A 150 24.26 -3.69 2.85
CA PHE A 150 24.71 -3.84 4.24
C PHE A 150 25.36 -2.56 4.78
N THR A 151 26.22 -1.92 3.99
CA THR A 151 26.88 -0.67 4.36
C THR A 151 25.86 0.44 4.62
N ARG A 152 24.84 0.57 3.76
CA ARG A 152 23.77 1.56 3.88
C ARG A 152 22.88 1.29 5.08
N LEU A 153 22.38 0.06 5.23
CA LEU A 153 21.51 -0.34 6.35
C LEU A 153 22.23 -0.13 7.69
N ARG A 154 23.51 -0.52 7.80
CA ARG A 154 24.29 -0.30 9.03
C ARG A 154 24.42 1.19 9.36
N GLY A 155 24.67 2.04 8.37
CA GLY A 155 24.74 3.49 8.56
C GLY A 155 23.42 4.08 9.05
N ILE A 156 22.32 3.72 8.38
CA ILE A 156 20.97 4.21 8.69
C ILE A 156 20.54 3.78 10.10
N VAL A 157 20.70 2.49 10.44
CA VAL A 157 20.37 1.95 11.76
C VAL A 157 21.19 2.62 12.86
N ARG A 158 22.49 2.85 12.64
CA ARG A 158 23.35 3.53 13.62
C ARG A 158 22.88 4.96 13.89
N ILE A 159 22.61 5.73 12.84
CA ILE A 159 22.12 7.11 12.96
C ILE A 159 20.79 7.12 13.71
N PHE A 160 19.86 6.24 13.32
CA PHE A 160 18.55 6.14 13.95
C PHE A 160 18.64 5.79 15.44
N ILE A 161 19.42 4.77 15.81
CA ILE A 161 19.59 4.36 17.22
C ILE A 161 20.22 5.48 18.05
N HIS A 162 21.26 6.14 17.54
CA HIS A 162 21.89 7.25 18.26
C HIS A 162 20.90 8.39 18.46
N HIS A 163 20.18 8.79 17.42
CA HIS A 163 19.19 9.86 17.50
C HIS A 163 18.08 9.52 18.50
N LEU A 164 17.56 8.29 18.44
CA LEU A 164 16.56 7.80 19.38
C LEU A 164 17.08 7.85 20.82
N ALA A 165 18.33 7.44 21.06
CA ALA A 165 18.95 7.46 22.38
C ALA A 165 19.11 8.89 22.94
N TYR A 166 19.40 9.88 22.09
CA TYR A 166 19.53 11.29 22.51
C TYR A 166 18.18 11.96 22.78
N HIS A 167 17.14 11.60 22.01
CA HIS A 167 15.85 12.30 22.02
C HIS A 167 14.68 11.48 22.58
N TYR A 168 14.91 10.31 23.18
CA TYR A 168 13.81 9.45 23.65
C TYR A 168 12.87 10.14 24.66
N ARG A 169 13.40 11.08 25.46
CA ARG A 169 12.59 11.87 26.40
C ARG A 169 11.73 12.90 25.68
N ASP A 170 12.29 13.60 24.69
CA ASP A 170 11.58 14.58 23.87
C ASP A 170 10.44 13.94 23.07
N TYR A 171 10.62 12.67 22.70
CA TYR A 171 9.63 11.86 21.99
C TYR A 171 8.68 11.10 22.91
N GLU A 172 8.83 11.28 24.23
CA GLU A 172 8.00 10.65 25.25
C GLU A 172 7.96 9.11 25.17
N ILE A 173 9.07 8.50 24.75
CA ILE A 173 9.17 7.06 24.54
C ILE A 173 9.35 6.36 25.88
N GLU A 174 8.48 5.40 26.17
CA GLU A 174 8.68 4.49 27.30
C GLU A 174 9.78 3.48 26.97
N PRO A 175 10.69 3.14 27.92
CA PRO A 175 11.76 2.18 27.65
C PRO A 175 11.28 0.81 27.14
N GLY A 176 10.08 0.39 27.53
CA GLY A 176 9.45 -0.84 27.06
C GLY A 176 9.12 -0.85 25.56
N ASP A 177 8.97 0.33 24.95
CA ASP A 177 8.56 0.48 23.55
C ASP A 177 9.74 0.56 22.58
N LEU A 178 10.96 0.82 23.08
CA LEU A 178 12.15 0.96 22.25
C LEU A 178 12.37 -0.24 21.33
N SER A 179 12.16 -1.46 21.83
CA SER A 179 12.33 -2.67 21.03
C SER A 179 11.30 -2.78 19.90
N ALA A 180 10.06 -2.35 20.16
CA ALA A 180 9.00 -2.34 19.15
C ALA A 180 9.27 -1.28 18.08
N ILE A 181 9.68 -0.08 18.50
CA ILE A 181 10.03 1.04 17.60
C ILE A 181 11.19 0.65 16.67
N VAL A 182 12.26 0.06 17.22
CA VAL A 182 13.41 -0.42 16.43
C VAL A 182 13.01 -1.52 15.46
N ARG A 183 12.11 -2.42 15.86
CA ARG A 183 11.57 -3.45 14.97
C ARG A 183 10.76 -2.85 13.83
N ILE A 184 9.84 -1.92 14.11
CA ILE A 184 9.06 -1.21 13.09
C ILE A 184 10.02 -0.54 12.09
N PHE A 185 11.05 0.15 12.58
CA PHE A 185 12.04 0.80 11.73
C PHE A 185 12.73 -0.19 10.78
N LYS A 186 13.26 -1.28 11.34
CA LYS A 186 13.96 -2.32 10.58
C LYS A 186 13.06 -2.95 9.52
N ASP A 187 11.88 -3.41 9.93
CA ASP A 187 10.92 -4.12 9.07
C ASP A 187 10.45 -3.25 7.90
N THR A 188 10.43 -1.92 8.07
CA THR A 188 10.06 -0.99 7.01
C THR A 188 11.20 -0.72 6.03
N ILE A 189 12.43 -0.50 6.50
CA ILE A 189 13.53 -0.08 5.60
C ILE A 189 14.24 -1.24 4.88
N GLU A 190 14.27 -2.42 5.51
CA GLU A 190 15.05 -3.56 5.01
C GLU A 190 14.49 -4.08 3.67
N PRO A 191 13.18 -4.34 3.51
CA PRO A 191 12.63 -4.80 2.24
C PRO A 191 12.89 -3.83 1.08
N ALA A 192 12.81 -2.53 1.33
CA ALA A 192 13.05 -1.51 0.29
C ALA A 192 14.48 -1.57 -0.27
N HIS A 193 15.47 -1.85 0.57
CA HIS A 193 16.86 -2.02 0.12
C HIS A 193 17.06 -3.34 -0.64
N TRP A 194 16.42 -4.43 -0.21
CA TRP A 194 16.52 -5.71 -0.89
C TRP A 194 15.83 -5.70 -2.27
N ARG A 195 14.78 -4.90 -2.47
CA ARG A 195 14.19 -4.68 -3.80
C ARG A 195 15.17 -4.04 -4.80
N ALA A 196 16.14 -3.25 -4.31
CA ALA A 196 17.18 -2.63 -5.12
C ALA A 196 18.32 -3.60 -5.50
N LEU A 197 18.35 -4.83 -4.96
CA LEU A 197 19.39 -5.80 -5.24
C LEU A 197 19.37 -6.20 -6.72
N ASN A 198 20.50 -6.06 -7.42
CA ASN A 198 20.70 -6.55 -8.79
C ASN A 198 19.59 -6.17 -9.80
N ASN A 199 19.08 -4.93 -9.74
CA ASN A 199 17.93 -4.46 -10.52
C ASN A 199 16.65 -5.30 -10.29
N GLY A 200 16.45 -5.87 -9.10
CA GLY A 200 15.32 -6.75 -8.77
C GLY A 200 13.98 -6.10 -9.13
N GLU A 201 13.70 -4.95 -8.54
CA GLU A 201 12.47 -4.18 -8.79
C GLU A 201 12.29 -3.85 -10.28
N ARG A 202 13.34 -3.32 -10.92
CA ARG A 202 13.30 -2.95 -12.34
C ARG A 202 13.03 -4.16 -13.24
N SER A 203 13.65 -5.29 -12.94
CA SER A 203 13.50 -6.55 -13.71
C SER A 203 12.10 -7.13 -13.52
N TYR A 204 11.56 -7.06 -12.31
CA TYR A 204 10.20 -7.43 -11.99
C TYR A 204 9.19 -6.59 -12.78
N LEU A 205 9.30 -5.26 -12.73
CA LEU A 205 8.43 -4.35 -13.46
C LEU A 205 8.52 -4.57 -14.98
N ASN A 206 9.72 -4.76 -15.53
CA ASN A 206 9.90 -5.07 -16.95
C ASN A 206 9.25 -6.41 -17.34
N THR A 207 9.31 -7.41 -16.47
CA THR A 207 8.68 -8.72 -16.71
C THR A 207 7.16 -8.61 -16.71
N ILE A 208 6.60 -7.84 -15.77
CA ILE A 208 5.17 -7.55 -15.75
C ILE A 208 4.74 -6.78 -16.99
N ALA A 209 5.45 -5.70 -17.34
CA ALA A 209 5.14 -4.91 -18.53
C ALA A 209 5.12 -5.78 -19.78
N LYS A 210 6.14 -6.63 -19.98
CA LYS A 210 6.18 -7.58 -21.11
C LYS A 210 5.02 -8.58 -21.09
N ARG A 211 4.61 -9.08 -19.92
CA ARG A 211 3.44 -9.97 -19.79
C ARG A 211 2.15 -9.22 -20.13
N VAL A 212 2.00 -7.99 -19.65
CA VAL A 212 0.84 -7.14 -19.98
C VAL A 212 0.79 -6.91 -21.48
N GLU A 213 1.89 -6.48 -22.10
CA GLU A 213 1.98 -6.29 -23.55
C GLU A 213 1.61 -7.57 -24.33
N ALA A 214 2.13 -8.74 -23.93
CA ALA A 214 1.81 -10.01 -24.57
C ALA A 214 0.31 -10.39 -24.50
N HIS A 215 -0.41 -9.96 -23.47
CA HIS A 215 -1.86 -10.12 -23.36
C HIS A 215 -2.65 -8.97 -24.00
N THR A 216 -2.05 -7.79 -24.15
CA THR A 216 -2.66 -6.64 -24.81
C THR A 216 -2.76 -6.85 -26.32
N PHE A 217 -1.67 -7.32 -26.92
CA PHE A 217 -1.63 -7.79 -28.30
C PHE A 217 -2.07 -9.25 -28.30
N GLY A 218 -3.38 -9.50 -28.15
CA GLY A 218 -3.95 -10.84 -28.36
C GLY A 218 -3.44 -11.44 -29.66
N PRO A 219 -3.44 -12.79 -29.80
CA PRO A 219 -2.90 -13.45 -30.98
C PRO A 219 -3.49 -12.73 -32.18
N GLN A 220 -2.65 -12.02 -32.95
CA GLN A 220 -3.07 -11.50 -34.25
C GLN A 220 -3.74 -12.69 -34.88
N ILE A 221 -5.05 -12.63 -35.08
CA ILE A 221 -5.81 -13.70 -35.71
C ILE A 221 -5.02 -13.94 -36.98
N GLN A 222 -4.23 -15.02 -36.99
CA GLN A 222 -3.45 -15.39 -38.15
C GLN A 222 -4.57 -15.72 -39.12
N LYS A 223 -4.94 -14.74 -39.96
CA LYS A 223 -5.96 -14.93 -40.98
C LYS A 223 -5.61 -16.26 -41.61
N PRO A 224 -6.46 -17.30 -41.49
CA PRO A 224 -6.12 -18.62 -41.96
C PRO A 224 -5.69 -18.40 -43.41
N LYS A 225 -4.42 -18.71 -43.70
CA LYS A 225 -3.88 -18.55 -45.06
C LYS A 225 -4.84 -19.29 -45.97
N SER A 226 -5.58 -18.53 -46.77
CA SER A 226 -6.65 -19.02 -47.60
C SER A 226 -6.12 -20.20 -48.41
N PHE A 227 -6.61 -21.40 -48.09
CA PHE A 227 -6.27 -22.64 -48.76
C PHE A 227 -6.70 -22.63 -50.24
N LEU A 228 -7.52 -21.65 -50.64
CA LEU A 228 -8.03 -21.51 -52.01
C LEU A 228 -7.03 -20.90 -53.00
N GLN A 229 -5.87 -20.39 -52.56
CA GLN A 229 -4.90 -19.83 -53.50
C GLN A 229 -4.09 -20.91 -54.26
N GLY A 230 -4.25 -22.20 -53.88
CA GLY A 230 -3.66 -23.34 -54.59
C GLY A 230 -4.54 -23.99 -55.67
N LEU A 231 -5.82 -23.60 -55.81
CA LEU A 231 -6.77 -24.25 -56.72
C LEU A 231 -6.99 -23.50 -58.06
N ILE A 232 -6.32 -22.37 -58.28
CA ILE A 232 -6.45 -21.56 -59.51
C ILE A 232 -5.21 -21.69 -60.44
N GLN A 233 -4.20 -22.48 -60.06
CA GLN A 233 -3.00 -22.74 -60.89
C GLN A 233 -2.88 -24.19 -61.40
N GLY A 234 -3.99 -24.95 -61.44
CA GLY A 234 -4.06 -26.28 -62.03
C GLY A 234 -4.89 -26.30 -63.30
#